data_AF-A0A6P0WVG7-F1
#
_entry.id   AF-A0A6P0WVG7-F1
#
_cell.length_a   1.000
_cell.length_b   1.000
_cell.length_c   1.000
_cell.angle_alpha   90.00
_cell.angle_beta   90.00
_cell.angle_gamma   90.00
#
_symmetry.space_group_name_H-M   'P 1'
#
loop_
_entity.id
_entity.type
_entity.pdbx_description
1 polymer ?
#
loop_
_entity_poly.entity_id
_entity_poly.type
_entity_poly.pdbx_seq_one_letter_code
_entity_poly.pdbx_strand_id
1 'polypeptide(L)'
;MSDTLTKLTYQTFAQGKKYFSLAHKSLSSRLLNLINPTVSQLQTQSLAPEVIQQLQQKLDQIIDIDWQDAQRGIYPESLLFDDLWLDFWRYYPLVLQDLPTVRERRSQKRYQEFAPEIATEGYPQYYLQNFHYQTDGYLSDLSANLYDFQVELLFSGTADAMRRR
;
A
#
# COMPACT_ATOMS: atom_id res chain seq x y z
N MET A 1 24.86 -20.27 -10.35
CA MET A 1 25.43 -18.90 -10.42
C MET A 1 24.38 -17.82 -10.70
N SER A 2 23.14 -18.18 -11.10
CA SER A 2 22.00 -17.25 -11.26
C SER A 2 21.46 -16.69 -9.94
N ASP A 3 21.58 -17.45 -8.85
CA ASP A 3 20.97 -17.16 -7.54
C ASP A 3 21.34 -15.78 -6.94
N THR A 4 22.62 -15.39 -6.96
CA THR A 4 23.07 -14.14 -6.31
C THR A 4 22.58 -12.88 -7.03
N LEU A 5 22.59 -12.88 -8.37
CA LEU A 5 22.13 -11.73 -9.14
C LEU A 5 20.61 -11.58 -9.01
N THR A 6 19.86 -12.69 -9.15
CA THR A 6 18.40 -12.69 -8.98
C THR A 6 18.02 -12.24 -7.57
N LYS A 7 18.71 -12.70 -6.53
CA LYS A 7 18.53 -12.25 -5.15
C LYS A 7 18.75 -10.74 -5.02
N LEU A 8 19.86 -10.24 -5.55
CA LEU A 8 20.20 -8.83 -5.48
C LEU A 8 19.16 -7.97 -6.20
N THR A 9 18.67 -8.41 -7.36
CA THR A 9 17.60 -7.75 -8.10
C THR A 9 16.32 -7.69 -7.28
N TYR A 10 15.86 -8.83 -6.74
CA TYR A 10 14.68 -8.89 -5.87
C TYR A 10 14.83 -7.97 -4.64
N GLN A 11 15.94 -8.06 -3.92
CA GLN A 11 16.19 -7.23 -2.73
C GLN A 11 16.24 -5.75 -3.07
N THR A 12 16.86 -5.38 -4.20
CA THR A 12 16.91 -3.99 -4.67
C THR A 12 15.50 -3.46 -4.95
N PHE A 13 14.68 -4.26 -5.62
CA PHE A 13 13.29 -3.92 -5.92
C PHE A 13 12.43 -3.81 -4.65
N ALA A 14 12.49 -4.78 -3.75
CA ALA A 14 11.74 -4.73 -2.49
C ALA A 14 12.17 -3.54 -1.61
N GLN A 15 13.47 -3.30 -1.47
CA GLN A 15 13.98 -2.15 -0.72
C GLN A 15 13.61 -0.81 -1.38
N GLY A 16 13.60 -0.73 -2.71
CA GLY A 16 13.16 0.46 -3.43
C GLY A 16 11.72 0.84 -3.09
N LYS A 17 10.79 -0.12 -3.12
CA LYS A 17 9.39 0.10 -2.67
C LYS A 17 9.33 0.54 -1.22
N LYS A 18 10.14 -0.05 -0.34
CA LYS A 18 10.22 0.32 1.08
C LYS A 18 10.59 1.79 1.27
N TYR A 19 11.70 2.21 0.69
CA TYR A 19 12.16 3.60 0.82
C TYR A 19 11.20 4.58 0.15
N PHE A 20 10.66 4.24 -1.02
CA PHE A 20 9.65 5.06 -1.68
C PHE A 20 8.43 5.25 -0.79
N SER A 21 7.88 4.17 -0.23
CA SER A 21 6.66 4.22 0.59
C SER A 21 6.87 5.05 1.86
N LEU A 22 8.04 4.95 2.49
CA LEU A 22 8.42 5.79 3.63
C LEU A 22 8.52 7.28 3.23
N ALA A 23 9.14 7.56 2.08
CA ALA A 23 9.24 8.93 1.55
C ALA A 23 7.84 9.48 1.22
N HIS A 24 6.99 8.69 0.56
CA HIS A 24 5.60 9.03 0.26
C HIS A 24 4.85 9.42 1.53
N LYS A 25 4.88 8.58 2.59
CA LYS A 25 4.21 8.88 3.87
C LYS A 25 4.70 10.18 4.51
N SER A 26 6.02 10.40 4.50
CA SER A 26 6.62 11.60 5.08
C SER A 26 6.20 12.86 4.31
N LEU A 27 6.26 12.81 2.99
CA LEU A 27 5.88 13.93 2.12
C LEU A 27 4.39 14.20 2.16
N SER A 28 3.55 13.16 2.06
CA SER A 28 2.10 13.29 2.09
C SER A 28 1.62 13.85 3.43
N SER A 29 2.18 13.39 4.55
CA SER A 29 1.87 13.94 5.88
C SER A 29 2.20 15.43 5.98
N ARG A 30 3.38 15.85 5.49
CA ARG A 30 3.79 17.26 5.47
C ARG A 30 2.86 18.10 4.58
N LEU A 31 2.56 17.62 3.38
CA LEU A 31 1.66 18.30 2.44
C LEU A 31 0.24 18.44 3.01
N LEU A 32 -0.29 17.36 3.60
CA LEU A 32 -1.62 17.36 4.20
C LEU A 32 -1.72 18.34 5.37
N ASN A 33 -0.67 18.47 6.17
CA ASN A 33 -0.57 19.43 7.27
C ASN A 33 -0.54 20.89 6.77
N LEU A 34 0.06 21.16 5.61
CA LEU A 34 0.03 22.50 4.99
C LEU A 34 -1.38 22.88 4.52
N ILE A 35 -2.13 21.93 3.96
CA ILE A 35 -3.44 22.19 3.37
C ILE A 35 -4.55 22.26 4.44
N ASN A 36 -4.51 21.40 5.45
CA ASN A 36 -5.49 21.46 6.55
C ASN A 36 -4.85 20.99 7.88
N PRO A 37 -4.56 21.93 8.80
CA PRO A 37 -3.81 21.67 10.02
C PRO A 37 -4.58 20.88 11.08
N THR A 38 -5.88 20.58 10.88
CA THR A 38 -6.64 19.71 11.80
C THR A 38 -6.09 18.29 11.85
N VAL A 39 -5.39 17.81 10.82
CA VAL A 39 -4.67 16.52 10.86
C VAL A 39 -3.54 16.55 11.89
N SER A 40 -2.88 17.70 12.07
CA SER A 40 -1.85 17.94 13.08
C SER A 40 -2.38 17.94 14.51
N GLN A 41 -3.70 17.93 14.72
CA GLN A 41 -4.31 17.83 16.05
C GLN A 41 -4.40 16.38 16.56
N LEU A 42 -4.11 15.39 15.71
CA LEU A 42 -3.94 14.01 16.15
C LEU A 42 -2.71 13.95 17.06
N GLN A 43 -2.93 13.75 18.36
CA GLN A 43 -1.86 13.58 19.34
C GLN A 43 -1.14 12.25 19.09
N THR A 44 -0.12 12.28 18.24
CA THR A 44 0.75 11.13 18.00
C THR A 44 1.91 11.16 18.98
N GLN A 45 2.14 10.05 19.68
CA GLN A 45 3.37 9.87 20.45
C GLN A 45 4.50 9.47 19.50
N SER A 46 5.68 10.09 19.65
CA SER A 46 6.87 9.62 18.94
C SER A 46 7.22 8.22 19.43
N LEU A 47 7.57 7.34 18.50
CA LEU A 47 8.14 6.04 18.84
C LEU A 47 9.56 6.25 19.40
N ALA A 48 9.95 5.40 20.34
CA ALA A 48 11.32 5.35 20.83
C ALA A 48 12.27 4.91 19.69
N PRO A 49 13.52 5.43 19.63
CA PRO A 49 14.47 5.06 18.58
C PRO A 49 14.68 3.55 18.44
N GLU A 50 14.66 2.82 19.56
CA GLU A 50 14.84 1.37 19.61
C GLU A 50 13.68 0.64 18.92
N VAL A 51 12.45 1.15 19.06
CA VAL A 51 11.26 0.59 18.40
C VAL A 51 11.33 0.84 16.89
N ILE A 52 11.78 2.02 16.47
CA ILE A 52 11.98 2.33 15.05
C ILE A 52 13.03 1.41 14.44
N GLN A 53 14.14 1.19 15.14
CA GLN A 53 15.20 0.28 14.70
C GLN A 53 14.70 -1.16 14.60
N GLN A 54 13.94 -1.64 15.60
CA GLN A 54 13.33 -2.97 15.55
C GLN A 54 12.36 -3.12 14.38
N LEU A 55 11.55 -2.10 14.10
CA LEU A 55 10.64 -2.11 12.96
C LEU A 55 11.40 -2.21 11.64
N GLN A 56 12.46 -1.41 11.46
CA GLN A 56 13.31 -1.48 10.26
C GLN A 56 13.94 -2.87 10.10
N GLN A 57 14.49 -3.42 11.18
CA GLN A 57 15.04 -4.78 11.17
C GLN A 57 14.00 -5.84 10.80
N LYS A 58 12.77 -5.72 11.29
CA LYS A 58 11.68 -6.66 10.95
C LYS A 58 11.26 -6.55 9.48
N LEU A 59 11.24 -5.34 8.93
CA LEU A 59 10.96 -5.11 7.51
C LEU A 59 12.08 -5.64 6.60
N ASP A 60 13.33 -5.55 7.03
CA ASP A 60 14.44 -6.15 6.27
C ASP A 60 14.39 -7.69 6.39
N GLN A 61 14.09 -8.19 7.59
CA GLN A 61 13.97 -9.60 7.87
C GLN A 61 12.88 -10.26 7.02
N ILE A 62 11.72 -9.62 6.83
CA ILE A 62 10.62 -10.22 6.03
C ILE A 62 11.01 -10.35 4.54
N ILE A 63 11.78 -9.40 3.98
CA ILE A 63 12.27 -9.46 2.60
C ILE A 63 13.26 -10.63 2.43
N ASP A 64 14.20 -10.79 3.36
CA ASP A 64 15.16 -11.90 3.31
C ASP A 64 14.48 -13.26 3.46
N ILE A 65 13.45 -13.30 4.29
CA ILE A 65 12.60 -14.46 4.52
C ILE A 65 11.81 -14.83 3.25
N ASP A 66 11.18 -13.85 2.59
CA ASP A 66 10.39 -14.04 1.37
C ASP A 66 11.28 -14.64 0.25
N TRP A 67 12.52 -14.14 0.12
CA TRP A 67 13.51 -14.78 -0.75
C TRP A 67 13.77 -16.25 -0.39
N GLN A 68 14.01 -16.54 0.89
CA GLN A 68 14.32 -17.90 1.36
C GLN A 68 13.14 -18.87 1.17
N ASP A 69 11.91 -18.40 1.36
CA ASP A 69 10.72 -19.23 1.20
C ASP A 69 10.48 -19.60 -0.27
N ALA A 70 10.67 -18.65 -1.18
CA ALA A 70 10.66 -18.92 -2.61
C ALA A 70 11.77 -19.92 -3.01
N GLN A 71 12.99 -19.74 -2.52
CA GLN A 71 14.11 -20.66 -2.78
C GLN A 71 13.86 -22.07 -2.21
N ARG A 72 13.09 -22.18 -1.11
CA ARG A 72 12.66 -23.46 -0.54
C ARG A 72 11.46 -24.08 -1.27
N GLY A 73 10.91 -23.39 -2.26
CA GLY A 73 9.75 -23.85 -3.04
C GLY A 73 8.43 -23.81 -2.26
N ILE A 74 8.31 -22.97 -1.22
CA ILE A 74 7.04 -22.75 -0.52
C ILE A 74 6.01 -22.16 -1.49
N TYR A 75 6.47 -21.32 -2.41
CA TYR A 75 5.74 -20.81 -3.58
C TYR A 75 6.73 -20.54 -4.73
N PRO A 76 6.23 -20.37 -5.97
CA PRO A 76 7.10 -20.16 -7.14
C PRO A 76 7.93 -18.87 -7.04
N GLU A 77 9.19 -18.92 -7.45
CA GLU A 77 10.09 -17.75 -7.51
C GLU A 77 9.54 -16.63 -8.41
N SER A 78 8.72 -16.94 -9.40
CA SER A 78 8.09 -15.93 -10.26
C SER A 78 7.26 -14.93 -9.47
N LEU A 79 6.67 -15.33 -8.33
CA LEU A 79 5.89 -14.44 -7.47
C LEU A 79 6.75 -13.37 -6.78
N LEU A 80 8.06 -13.56 -6.68
CA LEU A 80 8.97 -12.53 -6.17
C LEU A 80 9.12 -11.36 -7.14
N PHE A 81 8.77 -11.55 -8.41
CA PHE A 81 8.94 -10.56 -9.47
C PHE A 81 7.61 -10.13 -10.11
N ASP A 82 6.49 -10.64 -9.60
CA ASP A 82 5.17 -10.32 -10.12
C ASP A 82 4.86 -8.83 -9.90
N ASP A 83 4.61 -8.13 -11.01
CA ASP A 83 4.11 -6.76 -11.13
C ASP A 83 4.71 -5.66 -10.21
N LEU A 84 5.90 -5.90 -9.63
CA LEU A 84 6.44 -5.06 -8.55
C LEU A 84 6.65 -3.58 -8.90
N TRP A 85 6.94 -3.26 -10.17
CA TRP A 85 7.35 -1.90 -10.57
C TRP A 85 6.57 -1.30 -11.72
N LEU A 86 6.08 -2.09 -12.68
CA LEU A 86 5.28 -1.56 -13.78
C LEU A 86 3.96 -1.00 -13.25
N ASP A 87 3.25 -1.82 -12.48
CA ASP A 87 2.01 -1.42 -11.85
C ASP A 87 2.21 -0.37 -10.77
N PHE A 88 3.36 -0.39 -10.09
CA PHE A 88 3.74 0.66 -9.15
C PHE A 88 3.69 2.04 -9.81
N TRP A 89 4.36 2.21 -10.95
CA TRP A 89 4.40 3.49 -11.65
C TRP A 89 3.10 3.82 -12.38
N ARG A 90 2.35 2.80 -12.81
CA ARG A 90 1.03 2.97 -13.42
C ARG A 90 0.00 3.50 -12.43
N TYR A 91 -0.06 2.95 -11.22
CA TYR A 91 -1.11 3.24 -10.24
C TYR A 91 -0.75 4.37 -9.29
N TYR A 92 0.53 4.65 -9.03
CA TYR A 92 0.94 5.77 -8.18
C TYR A 92 0.31 7.14 -8.54
N PRO A 93 0.35 7.62 -9.81
CA PRO A 93 -0.27 8.90 -10.16
C PRO A 93 -1.79 8.88 -9.97
N LEU A 94 -2.44 7.74 -10.18
CA LEU A 94 -3.89 7.59 -10.01
C LEU A 94 -4.28 7.65 -8.53
N VAL A 95 -3.48 7.06 -7.63
CA VAL A 95 -3.67 7.24 -6.19
C VAL A 95 -3.55 8.71 -5.82
N LEU A 96 -2.52 9.42 -6.30
CA LEU A 96 -2.37 10.85 -6.02
C LEU A 96 -3.56 11.67 -6.55
N GLN A 97 -4.09 11.31 -7.72
CA GLN A 97 -5.27 11.95 -8.31
C GLN A 97 -6.54 11.72 -7.48
N ASP A 98 -6.71 10.54 -6.87
CA ASP A 98 -7.90 10.19 -6.08
C ASP A 98 -7.88 10.81 -4.65
N LEU A 99 -6.69 11.14 -4.13
CA LEU A 99 -6.52 11.67 -2.76
C LEU A 99 -7.46 12.83 -2.38
N PRO A 100 -7.66 13.88 -3.21
CA PRO A 100 -8.56 14.98 -2.86
C PRO A 100 -10.01 14.52 -2.67
N THR A 101 -10.51 13.69 -3.57
CA THR A 101 -11.88 13.15 -3.55
C THR A 101 -12.10 12.23 -2.35
N VAL A 102 -11.14 11.34 -2.06
CA VAL A 102 -11.15 10.47 -0.87
C VAL A 102 -11.20 11.31 0.41
N ARG A 103 -10.43 12.40 0.46
CA ARG A 103 -10.39 13.30 1.62
C ARG A 103 -11.72 14.02 1.85
N GLU A 104 -12.33 14.53 0.79
CA GLU A 104 -13.63 15.19 0.86
C GLU A 104 -14.70 14.20 1.37
N ARG A 105 -14.75 13.00 0.80
CA ARG A 105 -15.68 11.95 1.26
C ARG A 105 -15.46 11.58 2.71
N ARG A 106 -14.19 11.46 3.14
CA ARG A 106 -13.84 11.19 4.54
C ARG A 106 -14.32 12.30 5.48
N SER A 107 -14.17 13.57 5.12
CA SER A 107 -14.60 14.68 5.99
C SER A 107 -16.14 14.75 6.11
N GLN A 108 -16.85 14.36 5.06
CA GLN A 108 -18.31 14.32 5.02
C GLN A 108 -18.92 12.97 5.41
N LYS A 109 -18.09 11.98 5.76
CA LYS A 109 -18.52 10.60 6.07
C LYS A 109 -19.35 9.97 4.94
N ARG A 110 -19.03 10.26 3.67
CA ARG A 110 -19.67 9.64 2.50
C ARG A 110 -18.98 8.32 2.17
N TYR A 111 -19.47 7.20 2.72
CA TYR A 111 -18.85 5.87 2.61
C TYR A 111 -19.70 4.85 1.84
N GLN A 112 -20.74 5.28 1.11
CA GLN A 112 -21.55 4.42 0.24
C GLN A 112 -21.85 5.15 -1.07
N GLU A 113 -20.79 5.62 -1.74
CA GLU A 113 -20.87 6.42 -2.97
C GLU A 113 -20.18 5.66 -4.10
N PHE A 114 -20.90 5.45 -5.20
CA PHE A 114 -20.46 4.68 -6.36
C PHE A 114 -20.83 5.41 -7.64
N ALA A 115 -20.01 5.26 -8.69
CA ALA A 115 -20.38 5.73 -10.01
C ALA A 115 -21.65 4.99 -10.52
N PRO A 116 -22.50 5.63 -11.35
CA PRO A 116 -23.76 5.04 -11.83
C PRO A 116 -23.62 3.69 -12.54
N GLU A 117 -22.46 3.45 -13.16
CA GLU A 117 -22.11 2.21 -13.86
C GLU A 117 -21.80 1.02 -12.94
N ILE A 118 -21.58 1.26 -11.64
CA ILE A 118 -21.28 0.20 -10.68
C ILE A 118 -22.58 -0.48 -10.23
N ALA A 119 -22.69 -1.77 -10.52
CA ALA A 119 -23.82 -2.58 -10.09
C ALA A 119 -23.80 -2.78 -8.56
N THR A 120 -24.77 -2.17 -7.88
CA THR A 120 -24.94 -2.27 -6.42
C THR A 120 -26.16 -3.07 -6.01
N GLU A 121 -27.04 -3.41 -6.96
CA GLU A 121 -28.25 -4.17 -6.72
C GLU A 121 -27.95 -5.60 -6.22
N GLY A 122 -28.72 -6.07 -5.23
CA GLY A 122 -28.56 -7.40 -4.66
C GLY A 122 -27.45 -7.53 -3.62
N TYR A 123 -26.56 -6.53 -3.47
CA TYR A 123 -25.54 -6.53 -2.43
C TYR A 123 -26.11 -6.09 -1.07
N PRO A 124 -25.82 -6.82 0.02
CA PRO A 124 -26.09 -6.32 1.37
C PRO A 124 -25.39 -4.98 1.62
N GLN A 125 -26.00 -4.11 2.43
CA GLN A 125 -25.48 -2.77 2.76
C GLN A 125 -24.04 -2.78 3.27
N TYR A 126 -23.66 -3.84 3.99
CA TYR A 126 -22.28 -4.05 4.44
C TYR A 126 -21.28 -4.07 3.28
N TYR A 127 -21.63 -4.72 2.16
CA TYR A 127 -20.75 -4.79 0.99
C TYR A 127 -20.72 -3.49 0.18
N LEU A 128 -21.69 -2.60 0.38
CA LEU A 128 -21.71 -1.28 -0.25
C LEU A 128 -20.93 -0.21 0.54
N GLN A 129 -20.16 -0.62 1.55
CA GLN A 129 -19.31 0.29 2.31
C GLN A 129 -17.94 0.48 1.64
N ASN A 130 -17.58 1.72 1.32
CA ASN A 130 -16.24 2.13 0.91
C ASN A 130 -15.35 2.29 2.17
N PHE A 131 -14.79 1.20 2.69
CA PHE A 131 -14.04 1.17 3.97
C PHE A 131 -12.86 2.17 4.08
N HIS A 132 -12.30 2.61 2.95
CA HIS A 132 -11.24 3.64 2.90
C HIS A 132 -11.69 4.95 2.24
N TYR A 133 -13.00 5.16 2.06
CA TYR A 133 -13.57 6.24 1.25
C TYR A 133 -13.05 6.22 -0.19
N GLN A 134 -12.71 5.04 -0.71
CA GLN A 134 -12.14 4.83 -2.03
C GLN A 134 -13.19 4.94 -3.13
N THR A 135 -12.81 5.43 -4.30
CA THR A 135 -13.68 5.50 -5.49
C THR A 135 -14.16 4.10 -5.87
N ASP A 136 -15.48 3.95 -6.02
CA ASP A 136 -16.20 2.70 -6.33
C ASP A 136 -16.01 1.53 -5.35
N GLY A 137 -15.47 1.79 -4.15
CA GLY A 137 -15.23 0.75 -3.15
C GLY A 137 -14.25 -0.30 -3.66
N TYR A 138 -14.73 -1.54 -3.77
CA TYR A 138 -13.99 -2.69 -4.34
C TYR A 138 -14.79 -3.35 -5.47
N LEU A 139 -15.78 -2.63 -6.02
CA LEU A 139 -16.67 -3.15 -7.07
C LEU A 139 -16.20 -2.80 -8.49
N SER A 140 -15.12 -2.03 -8.64
CA SER A 140 -14.49 -1.77 -9.94
C SER A 140 -13.07 -2.34 -10.01
N ASP A 141 -12.66 -2.82 -11.18
CA ASP A 141 -11.30 -3.34 -11.38
C ASP A 141 -10.23 -2.30 -11.05
N LEU A 142 -10.47 -1.03 -11.43
CA LEU A 142 -9.55 0.05 -11.10
C LEU A 142 -9.44 0.24 -9.58
N SER A 143 -10.55 0.21 -8.86
CA SER A 143 -10.54 0.30 -7.40
C SER A 143 -9.76 -0.85 -6.76
N ALA A 144 -9.92 -2.09 -7.23
CA ALA A 144 -9.16 -3.22 -6.71
C ALA A 144 -7.64 -3.02 -6.89
N ASN A 145 -7.20 -2.57 -8.06
CA ASN A 145 -5.79 -2.29 -8.33
C ASN A 145 -5.22 -1.14 -7.48
N LEU A 146 -5.98 -0.04 -7.33
CA LEU A 146 -5.55 1.07 -6.47
C LEU A 146 -5.49 0.67 -4.99
N TYR A 147 -6.40 -0.21 -4.55
CA TYR A 147 -6.40 -0.72 -3.18
C TYR A 147 -5.11 -1.50 -2.89
N ASP A 148 -4.74 -2.45 -3.75
CA ASP A 148 -3.52 -3.24 -3.55
C ASP A 148 -2.27 -2.36 -3.50
N PHE A 149 -2.18 -1.38 -4.38
CA PHE A 149 -1.09 -0.40 -4.35
C PHE A 149 -1.09 0.45 -3.06
N GLN A 150 -2.26 0.89 -2.59
CA GLN A 150 -2.37 1.64 -1.33
C GLN A 150 -1.97 0.80 -0.12
N VAL A 151 -2.29 -0.50 -0.10
CA VAL A 151 -1.86 -1.43 0.94
C VAL A 151 -0.34 -1.58 0.93
N GLU A 152 0.27 -1.71 -0.25
CA GLU A 152 1.72 -1.70 -0.39
C GLU A 152 2.34 -0.42 0.21
N LEU A 153 1.83 0.76 -0.13
CA LEU A 153 2.27 2.01 0.49
C LEU A 153 2.10 2.00 2.01
N LEU A 154 0.93 1.57 2.51
CA LEU A 154 0.58 1.53 3.93
C LEU A 154 1.52 0.65 4.73
N PHE A 155 1.94 -0.50 4.20
CA PHE A 155 2.89 -1.40 4.84
C PHE A 155 4.33 -1.20 4.37
N SER A 156 4.66 0.03 3.94
CA SER A 156 6.03 0.42 3.61
C SER A 156 6.66 -0.51 2.56
N GLY A 157 5.92 -0.84 1.50
CA GLY A 157 6.38 -1.63 0.35
C GLY A 157 6.64 -3.12 0.63
N THR A 158 6.09 -3.64 1.73
CA THR A 158 6.35 -5.03 2.19
C THR A 158 5.09 -5.87 2.35
N ALA A 159 3.91 -5.39 1.95
CA ALA A 159 2.65 -6.10 2.16
C ALA A 159 2.62 -7.44 1.42
N ASP A 160 3.14 -7.50 0.19
CA ASP A 160 3.19 -8.72 -0.61
C ASP A 160 4.08 -9.79 0.03
N ALA A 161 5.25 -9.39 0.52
CA ALA A 161 6.14 -10.27 1.28
C ALA A 161 5.48 -10.76 2.58
N MET A 162 4.68 -9.91 3.23
CA MET A 162 3.88 -10.30 4.39
C MET A 162 2.76 -11.28 4.03
N ARG A 163 2.04 -11.08 2.91
CA ARG A 163 0.91 -11.92 2.48
C ARG A 163 1.31 -13.33 2.05
N ARG A 164 2.54 -13.49 1.54
CA ARG A 164 3.09 -14.80 1.20
C ARG A 164 3.52 -15.62 2.42
N ARG A 165 3.32 -15.09 3.64
CA ARG A 165 3.55 -15.74 4.93
C ARG A 165 2.31 -15.71 5.83
#